data_AF-A0A1I8AD11-F1
#
_entry.id   AF-A0A1I8AD11-F1
#
_cell.length_a   1.000
_cell.length_b   1.000
_cell.length_c   1.000
_cell.angle_alpha   90.00
_cell.angle_beta   90.00
_cell.angle_gamma   90.00
#
_symmetry.space_group_name_H-M   'P 1'
#
loop_
_entity.id
_entity.type
_entity.pdbx_description
1 polymer ?
#
loop_
_entity_poly.entity_id
_entity_poly.type
_entity_poly.pdbx_seq_one_letter_code
_entity_poly.pdbx_strand_id
1 'polypeptide(L)'
;LGRIGVPLSGDLDRVVDEFDVLIDFTHPSVTLKNLAFCRKAGKAMVIGTTGFSVEEKQLLAEAGKDIPIVFAANFSVGVNLSLKLLDMAARVLGDDVDIEIIEAHHRHKVDAPSGTALRMGEVVANALGRDLQEVAVYGRE
;
A
#
# COMPACT_ATOMS: atom_id res chain seq x y z
N LEU A 1 11.22 -23.20 8.23
CA LEU A 1 10.68 -23.21 6.84
C LEU A 1 11.37 -24.35 6.09
N GLY A 2 10.61 -25.33 5.57
CA GLY A 2 11.14 -26.51 4.87
C GLY A 2 11.36 -26.26 3.37
N ARG A 3 11.92 -27.26 2.65
CA ARG A 3 12.05 -27.19 1.17
C ARG A 3 10.70 -27.43 0.52
N ILE A 4 10.21 -26.45 -0.23
CA ILE A 4 8.91 -26.49 -0.92
C ILE A 4 8.99 -27.05 -2.35
N GLY A 5 10.17 -27.51 -2.80
CA GLY A 5 10.36 -28.09 -4.14
C GLY A 5 10.47 -27.06 -5.28
N VAL A 6 10.45 -25.76 -4.98
CA VAL A 6 10.60 -24.67 -5.96
C VAL A 6 11.99 -24.03 -5.78
N PRO A 7 12.90 -24.13 -6.76
CA PRO A 7 14.22 -23.51 -6.68
C PRO A 7 14.12 -21.98 -6.83
N LEU A 8 15.07 -21.26 -6.24
CA LEU A 8 15.19 -19.81 -6.46
C LEU A 8 15.72 -19.55 -7.88
N SER A 9 14.99 -18.75 -8.68
CA SER A 9 15.44 -18.25 -9.98
C SER A 9 15.90 -16.79 -9.85
N GLY A 10 16.92 -16.41 -10.63
CA GLY A 10 17.37 -15.02 -10.79
C GLY A 10 16.81 -14.33 -12.04
N ASP A 11 15.93 -15.01 -12.77
CA ASP A 11 15.43 -14.59 -14.08
C ASP A 11 13.96 -15.02 -14.24
N LEU A 12 13.08 -14.04 -14.47
CA LEU A 12 11.65 -14.27 -14.63
C LEU A 12 11.30 -14.93 -15.97
N ASP A 13 12.11 -14.74 -17.02
CA ASP A 13 11.87 -15.37 -18.33
C ASP A 13 11.91 -16.90 -18.22
N ARG A 14 12.69 -17.44 -17.27
CA ARG A 14 12.83 -18.89 -17.06
C ARG A 14 11.60 -19.55 -16.44
N VAL A 15 10.74 -18.76 -15.81
CA VAL A 15 9.59 -19.25 -15.02
C VAL A 15 8.28 -18.64 -15.51
N VAL A 16 8.28 -17.99 -16.68
CA VAL A 16 7.11 -17.26 -17.20
C VAL A 16 5.85 -18.13 -17.32
N ASP A 17 6.01 -19.40 -17.67
CA ASP A 17 4.90 -20.35 -17.81
C ASP A 17 4.54 -21.08 -16.51
N GLU A 18 5.26 -20.80 -15.42
CA GLU A 18 5.10 -21.48 -14.12
C GLU A 18 4.26 -20.70 -13.10
N PHE A 19 3.75 -19.52 -13.47
CA PHE A 19 2.89 -18.73 -12.58
C PHE A 19 1.84 -17.92 -13.35
N ASP A 20 0.74 -17.62 -12.67
CA ASP A 20 -0.33 -16.74 -13.18
C ASP A 20 -0.24 -15.31 -12.63
N VAL A 21 0.25 -15.18 -11.39
CA VAL A 21 0.33 -13.92 -10.63
C VAL A 21 1.71 -13.75 -10.02
N LEU A 22 2.30 -12.55 -10.16
CA LEU A 22 3.53 -12.15 -9.47
C LEU A 22 3.22 -11.28 -8.25
N ILE A 23 3.74 -11.64 -7.07
CA ILE A 23 3.66 -10.83 -5.85
C ILE A 23 4.99 -10.11 -5.65
N ASP A 24 4.97 -8.78 -5.64
CA ASP A 24 6.18 -7.94 -5.64
C ASP A 24 6.19 -6.93 -4.48
N PHE A 25 7.11 -7.16 -3.54
CA PHE A 25 7.42 -6.30 -2.39
C PHE A 25 8.94 -6.05 -2.36
N THR A 26 9.44 -5.36 -3.39
CA THR A 26 10.88 -5.14 -3.58
C THR A 26 11.23 -3.66 -3.53
N HIS A 27 11.61 -3.07 -4.67
CA HIS A 27 12.04 -1.69 -4.81
C HIS A 27 11.45 -1.11 -6.10
N PRO A 28 11.07 0.19 -6.16
CA PRO A 28 10.42 0.77 -7.34
C PRO A 28 11.08 0.43 -8.68
N SER A 29 12.41 0.57 -8.76
CA SER A 29 13.18 0.27 -9.97
C SER A 29 13.14 -1.21 -10.40
N VAL A 30 12.93 -2.15 -9.47
CA VAL A 30 12.78 -3.58 -9.77
C VAL A 30 11.34 -3.86 -10.19
N THR A 31 10.36 -3.32 -9.46
CA THR A 31 8.95 -3.49 -9.79
C THR A 31 8.60 -2.94 -11.17
N LEU A 32 9.19 -1.82 -11.61
CA LEU A 32 8.94 -1.31 -12.97
C LEU A 32 9.47 -2.25 -14.06
N LYS A 33 10.57 -2.96 -13.82
CA LYS A 33 11.07 -4.01 -14.73
C LYS A 33 10.13 -5.22 -14.73
N ASN A 34 9.70 -5.65 -13.56
CA ASN A 34 8.74 -6.74 -13.41
C ASN A 34 7.39 -6.40 -14.05
N LEU A 35 6.94 -5.14 -13.95
CA LEU A 35 5.73 -4.63 -14.59
C LEU A 35 5.81 -4.74 -16.10
N ALA A 36 6.91 -4.30 -16.70
CA ALA A 36 7.11 -4.41 -18.15
C ALA A 36 7.12 -5.88 -18.60
N PHE A 37 7.77 -6.76 -17.83
CA PHE A 37 7.77 -8.20 -18.08
C PHE A 37 6.36 -8.81 -18.00
N CYS A 38 5.65 -8.60 -16.89
CA CYS A 38 4.31 -9.15 -16.67
C CYS A 38 3.30 -8.59 -17.69
N ARG A 39 3.40 -7.30 -18.04
CA ARG A 39 2.57 -6.68 -19.08
C ARG A 39 2.78 -7.36 -20.44
N LYS A 40 4.03 -7.64 -20.82
CA LYS A 40 4.35 -8.35 -22.07
C LYS A 40 3.87 -9.80 -22.05
N ALA A 41 3.97 -10.48 -20.91
CA ALA A 41 3.62 -11.88 -20.74
C ALA A 41 2.13 -12.12 -20.39
N GLY A 42 1.33 -11.05 -20.23
CA GLY A 42 -0.07 -11.14 -19.82
C GLY A 42 -0.28 -11.68 -18.39
N LYS A 43 0.69 -11.48 -17.50
CA LYS A 43 0.64 -11.97 -16.11
C LYS A 43 0.09 -10.92 -15.17
N ALA A 44 -0.73 -11.34 -14.22
CA ALA A 44 -1.27 -10.44 -13.20
C ALA A 44 -0.22 -10.10 -12.13
N MET A 45 -0.43 -9.00 -11.42
CA MET A 45 0.49 -8.55 -10.36
C MET A 45 -0.22 -8.14 -9.08
N VAL A 46 0.44 -8.41 -7.95
CA VAL A 46 0.15 -7.85 -6.63
C VAL A 46 1.38 -7.05 -6.20
N ILE A 47 1.25 -5.74 -6.10
CA ILE A 47 2.35 -4.81 -5.86
C ILE A 47 2.19 -4.17 -4.48
N GLY A 48 3.08 -4.53 -3.56
CA GLY A 48 3.22 -3.89 -2.25
C GLY A 48 4.51 -3.08 -2.07
N THR A 49 5.34 -3.00 -3.10
CA THR A 49 6.44 -2.03 -3.18
C THR A 49 5.90 -0.62 -2.94
N THR A 50 6.58 0.17 -2.09
CA THR A 50 6.23 1.56 -1.78
C THR A 50 7.28 2.52 -2.36
N GLY A 51 7.05 3.83 -2.23
CA GLY A 51 8.04 4.85 -2.63
C GLY A 51 8.04 5.25 -4.11
N PHE A 52 6.99 4.90 -4.86
CA PHE A 52 6.83 5.33 -6.25
C PHE A 52 6.57 6.83 -6.38
N SER A 53 7.18 7.47 -7.38
CA SER A 53 6.85 8.83 -7.80
C SER A 53 5.42 8.91 -8.39
N VAL A 54 4.94 10.13 -8.63
CA VAL A 54 3.64 10.34 -9.29
C VAL A 54 3.65 9.76 -10.71
N GLU A 55 4.74 9.98 -11.44
CA GLU A 55 4.96 9.49 -12.81
C GLU A 55 5.04 7.96 -12.82
N GLU A 56 5.74 7.36 -11.86
CA GLU A 56 5.83 5.90 -11.77
C GLU A 56 4.46 5.26 -11.44
N LYS A 57 3.65 5.90 -10.58
CA LYS A 57 2.27 5.44 -10.33
C LYS A 57 1.40 5.52 -11.58
N GLN A 58 1.60 6.51 -12.45
CA GLN A 58 0.91 6.56 -13.74
C GLN A 58 1.31 5.38 -14.63
N LEU A 59 2.58 4.96 -14.64
CA LEU A 59 3.00 3.76 -15.36
C LEU A 59 2.30 2.50 -14.85
N LEU A 60 2.13 2.35 -13.53
CA LEU A 60 1.34 1.25 -12.95
C LEU A 60 -0.11 1.28 -13.42
N ALA A 61 -0.74 2.46 -13.42
CA ALA A 61 -2.12 2.65 -13.85
C ALA A 61 -2.30 2.35 -15.35
N GLU A 62 -1.36 2.76 -16.19
CA GLU A 62 -1.36 2.46 -17.63
C GLU A 62 -1.18 0.97 -17.90
N ALA A 63 -0.30 0.28 -17.16
CA ALA A 63 -0.17 -1.17 -17.27
C ALA A 63 -1.43 -1.92 -16.78
N GLY A 64 -2.13 -1.36 -15.80
CA GLY A 64 -3.39 -1.90 -15.28
C GLY A 64 -4.54 -1.93 -16.30
N LYS A 65 -4.39 -1.26 -17.45
CA LYS A 65 -5.33 -1.36 -18.58
C LYS A 65 -5.17 -2.66 -19.37
N ASP A 66 -3.98 -3.26 -19.33
CA ASP A 66 -3.65 -4.46 -20.10
C ASP A 66 -3.62 -5.72 -19.24
N ILE A 67 -3.20 -5.61 -17.98
CA ILE A 67 -3.10 -6.73 -17.04
C ILE A 67 -3.77 -6.41 -15.69
N PRO A 68 -4.30 -7.43 -14.97
CA PRO A 68 -4.83 -7.23 -13.63
C PRO A 68 -3.73 -6.83 -12.64
N ILE A 69 -3.93 -5.75 -11.90
CA ILE A 69 -2.99 -5.26 -10.88
C ILE A 69 -3.73 -4.92 -9.58
N VAL A 70 -3.27 -5.50 -8.47
CA VAL A 70 -3.61 -5.03 -7.13
C VAL A 70 -2.42 -4.23 -6.60
N PHE A 71 -2.61 -2.92 -6.41
CA PHE A 71 -1.59 -2.04 -5.84
C PHE A 71 -2.12 -1.41 -4.55
N ALA A 72 -1.41 -1.62 -3.44
CA ALA A 72 -1.79 -1.07 -2.15
C ALA A 72 -0.55 -0.76 -1.29
N ALA A 73 -0.62 0.33 -0.52
CA ALA A 73 0.43 0.69 0.44
C ALA A 73 0.44 -0.22 1.69
N ASN A 74 -0.67 -0.94 1.95
CA ASN A 74 -0.80 -1.87 3.06
C ASN A 74 -1.72 -3.04 2.67
N PHE A 75 -1.23 -4.27 2.83
CA PHE A 75 -1.96 -5.51 2.50
C PHE A 75 -2.59 -6.20 3.72
N SER A 76 -2.46 -5.63 4.92
CA SER A 76 -3.16 -6.14 6.10
C SER A 76 -4.66 -5.97 5.93
N VAL A 77 -5.37 -7.09 5.97
CA VAL A 77 -6.85 -7.12 5.96
C VAL A 77 -7.41 -6.30 7.12
N GLY A 78 -6.83 -6.46 8.31
CA GLY A 78 -7.27 -5.73 9.51
C GLY A 78 -7.10 -4.22 9.37
N VAL A 79 -5.99 -3.76 8.82
CA VAL A 79 -5.76 -2.31 8.62
C VAL A 79 -6.77 -1.74 7.63
N ASN A 80 -6.96 -2.39 6.47
CA ASN A 80 -7.91 -1.91 5.46
C ASN A 80 -9.36 -1.93 5.98
N LEU A 81 -9.75 -2.95 6.75
CA LEU A 81 -11.04 -3.00 7.43
C LEU A 81 -11.20 -1.82 8.40
N SER A 82 -10.20 -1.59 9.25
CA SER A 82 -10.21 -0.47 10.20
C SER A 82 -10.38 0.88 9.52
N LEU A 83 -9.75 1.12 8.37
CA LEU A 83 -9.96 2.36 7.61
C LEU A 83 -11.44 2.56 7.26
N LYS A 84 -12.15 1.51 6.81
CA LYS A 84 -13.59 1.66 6.50
C LYS A 84 -14.44 1.90 7.75
N LEU A 85 -14.09 1.25 8.86
CA LEU A 85 -14.77 1.45 10.14
C LEU A 85 -14.57 2.88 10.68
N LEU A 86 -13.38 3.45 10.50
CA LEU A 86 -13.09 4.84 10.89
C LEU A 86 -13.90 5.85 10.10
N ASP A 87 -14.04 5.70 8.78
CA ASP A 87 -14.93 6.55 7.95
C ASP A 87 -16.37 6.50 8.46
N MET A 88 -16.88 5.30 8.79
CA MET A 88 -18.23 5.15 9.32
C MET A 88 -18.39 5.78 10.70
N ALA A 89 -17.45 5.51 11.61
CA ALA A 89 -17.47 6.05 12.97
C ALA A 89 -17.40 7.59 12.97
N ALA A 90 -16.51 8.17 12.16
CA ALA A 90 -16.36 9.61 12.04
C ALA A 90 -17.65 10.28 11.57
N ARG A 91 -18.34 9.74 10.57
CA ARG A 91 -19.61 10.29 10.07
C ARG A 91 -20.74 10.23 11.10
N VAL A 92 -20.75 9.21 11.94
CA VAL A 92 -21.80 9.02 12.97
C VAL A 92 -21.54 9.90 14.19
N LEU A 93 -20.29 9.96 14.66
CA LEU A 93 -19.92 10.72 15.86
C LEU A 93 -19.75 12.22 15.56
N GLY A 94 -19.41 12.59 14.32
CA GLY A 94 -19.32 13.98 13.90
C GLY A 94 -18.37 14.81 14.76
N ASP A 95 -18.83 16.00 15.14
CA ASP A 95 -18.08 16.97 15.94
C ASP A 95 -18.33 16.82 17.46
N ASP A 96 -19.07 15.78 17.89
CA ASP A 96 -19.40 15.56 19.31
C ASP A 96 -18.25 14.89 20.10
N VAL A 97 -17.15 14.53 19.42
CA VAL A 97 -16.01 13.81 20.00
C VAL A 97 -14.69 14.44 19.60
N ASP A 98 -13.72 14.37 20.51
CA ASP A 98 -12.31 14.56 20.19
C ASP A 98 -11.74 13.29 19.57
N ILE A 99 -10.90 13.42 18.54
CA ILE A 99 -10.36 12.29 17.79
C ILE A 99 -8.84 12.24 17.94
N GLU A 100 -8.37 11.18 18.59
CA GLU A 100 -6.95 10.93 18.85
C GLU A 100 -6.51 9.64 18.16
N ILE A 101 -5.36 9.67 17.48
CA ILE A 101 -4.73 8.50 16.86
C ILE A 101 -3.45 8.17 17.62
N ILE A 102 -3.46 7.05 18.34
CA ILE A 102 -2.32 6.59 19.14
C ILE A 102 -1.67 5.42 18.43
N GLU A 103 -0.36 5.53 18.15
CA GLU A 103 0.42 4.48 17.54
C GLU A 103 1.67 4.12 18.36
N ALA A 104 2.15 2.89 18.19
CA ALA A 104 3.39 2.42 18.79
C ALA A 104 4.16 1.56 17.79
N HIS A 105 5.46 1.83 17.66
CA HIS A 105 6.36 1.10 16.79
C HIS A 105 7.67 0.77 17.52
N HIS A 106 8.44 -0.17 16.95
CA HIS A 106 9.75 -0.52 17.49
C HIS A 106 10.72 0.67 17.46
N ARG A 107 11.73 0.66 18.34
CA ARG A 107 12.71 1.76 18.51
C ARG A 107 13.51 2.17 17.26
N HIS A 108 13.58 1.32 16.24
CA HIS A 108 14.34 1.57 15.01
C HIS A 108 13.50 2.22 13.90
N LYS A 109 12.24 2.58 14.17
CA LYS A 109 11.40 3.23 13.15
C LYS A 109 11.83 4.68 13.01
N VAL A 110 12.10 5.08 11.78
CA VAL A 110 12.71 6.38 11.45
C VAL A 110 11.64 7.45 11.22
N ASP A 111 10.50 7.06 10.67
CA ASP A 111 9.36 7.94 10.38
C ASP A 111 8.34 7.96 11.53
N ALA A 112 7.87 9.17 11.89
CA ALA A 112 6.78 9.40 12.83
C ALA A 112 5.91 10.57 12.35
N PRO A 113 4.56 10.45 12.37
CA PRO A 113 3.79 9.21 12.53
C PRO A 113 4.04 8.22 11.39
N SER A 114 3.67 6.96 11.60
CA SER A 114 3.65 5.93 10.58
C SER A 114 2.70 6.30 9.43
N GLY A 115 3.01 5.84 8.22
CA GLY A 115 2.11 6.01 7.07
C GLY A 115 0.70 5.43 7.28
N THR A 116 0.55 4.41 8.14
CA THR A 116 -0.76 3.87 8.50
C THR A 116 -1.55 4.85 9.37
N ALA A 117 -0.92 5.48 10.37
CA ALA A 117 -1.59 6.46 11.22
C ALA A 117 -1.95 7.73 10.45
N LEU A 118 -1.06 8.22 9.58
CA LEU A 118 -1.37 9.32 8.66
C LEU A 118 -2.59 8.98 7.80
N ARG A 119 -2.63 7.77 7.22
CA ARG A 119 -3.77 7.31 6.42
C ARG A 119 -5.06 7.20 7.23
N MET A 120 -5.00 6.77 8.48
CA MET A 120 -6.16 6.76 9.39
C MET A 120 -6.67 8.19 9.63
N GLY A 121 -5.77 9.15 9.87
CA GLY A 121 -6.10 10.57 10.02
C GLY A 121 -6.75 11.15 8.78
N GLU A 122 -6.20 10.86 7.59
CA GLU A 122 -6.76 11.32 6.31
C GLU A 122 -8.18 10.80 6.11
N VAL A 123 -8.46 9.54 6.44
CA VAL A 123 -9.80 8.96 6.29
C VAL A 123 -10.80 9.67 7.19
N VAL A 124 -10.45 9.90 8.46
CA VAL A 124 -11.31 10.63 9.41
C VAL A 124 -11.52 12.08 8.97
N ALA A 125 -10.45 12.79 8.62
CA ALA A 125 -10.51 14.19 8.19
C ALA A 125 -11.41 14.34 6.96
N ASN A 126 -11.22 13.50 5.93
CA ASN A 126 -12.08 13.49 4.75
C ASN A 126 -13.55 13.17 5.08
N ALA A 127 -13.80 12.23 6.01
CA ALA A 127 -15.16 11.87 6.41
C ALA A 127 -15.90 13.04 7.07
N LEU A 128 -15.16 13.92 7.76
CA LEU A 128 -15.65 15.13 8.42
C LEU A 128 -15.52 16.41 7.56
N GLY A 129 -15.01 16.31 6.32
CA GLY A 129 -14.80 17.46 5.45
C GLY A 129 -13.70 18.42 5.93
N ARG A 130 -12.70 17.91 6.65
CA ARG A 130 -11.56 18.66 7.20
C ARG A 130 -10.29 18.39 6.39
N ASP A 131 -9.37 19.35 6.33
CA ASP A 131 -8.02 19.11 5.83
C ASP A 131 -7.12 18.64 6.99
N LEU A 132 -6.55 17.44 6.86
CA LEU A 132 -5.64 16.88 7.87
C LEU A 132 -4.45 17.80 8.12
N GLN A 133 -3.92 18.49 7.10
CA GLN A 133 -2.77 19.38 7.25
C GLN A 133 -3.08 20.60 8.12
N GLU A 134 -4.34 21.02 8.18
CA GLU A 134 -4.78 22.17 8.97
C GLU A 134 -5.16 21.79 10.41
N VAL A 135 -5.71 20.57 10.60
CA VAL A 135 -6.28 20.16 11.90
C VAL A 135 -5.40 19.20 12.70
N ALA A 136 -4.40 18.57 12.08
CA ALA A 136 -3.54 17.63 12.77
C ALA A 136 -2.60 18.33 13.76
N VAL A 137 -2.55 17.81 14.99
CA VAL A 137 -1.57 18.19 16.01
C VAL A 137 -0.67 16.99 16.26
N TYR A 138 0.63 17.11 15.94
CA TYR A 138 1.59 16.02 16.10
C TYR A 138 2.27 16.11 17.47
N GLY A 139 2.07 15.09 18.32
CA GLY A 139 2.69 15.03 19.65
C GLY A 139 4.19 14.66 19.67
N ARG A 140 4.76 14.31 18.52
CA ARG A 140 6.19 14.01 18.32
C ARG A 140 6.66 14.67 17.04
N GLU A 141 7.14 15.91 17.14
CA GLU A 141 8.05 16.54 16.18
C GLU A 141 9.42 16.73 16.83
#